data_AF-A0A060C917-F1
#
_entry.id   AF-A0A060C917-F1
#
_cell.length_a   1.000
_cell.length_b   1.000
_cell.length_c   1.000
_cell.angle_alpha   90.00
_cell.angle_beta   90.00
_cell.angle_gamma   90.00
#
_symmetry.space_group_name_H-M   'P 1'
#
loop_
_entity.id
_entity.type
_entity.pdbx_description
1 polymer ?
#
loop_
_entity_poly.entity_id
_entity_poly.type
_entity_poly.pdbx_seq_one_letter_code
_entity_poly.pdbx_strand_id
1 'polypeptide(L)' 'DEPASVVISSIESLSRLDYPNYEVIVINSNSTDVQNYVQIARYIQSLPSNFRFVHLDKVHGFKAGALNYLNHH' A
#
# COMPACT_ATOMS: atom_id res chain seq x y z
N ASP A 1 -3.18 -13.79 -5.50
CA ASP A 1 -2.62 -12.44 -5.49
C ASP A 1 -3.20 -11.64 -6.63
N GLU A 2 -3.71 -10.44 -6.36
CA GLU A 2 -4.12 -9.52 -7.41
C GLU A 2 -2.86 -9.07 -8.18
N PRO A 3 -2.92 -8.95 -9.52
CA PRO A 3 -1.79 -8.51 -10.31
C PRO A 3 -1.44 -7.06 -9.99
N ALA A 4 -0.13 -6.73 -9.94
CA ALA A 4 0.37 -5.40 -9.62
C ALA A 4 -0.26 -4.30 -10.47
N SER A 5 -0.61 -4.59 -11.73
CA SER A 5 -1.27 -3.63 -12.63
C SER A 5 -2.63 -3.14 -12.11
N VAL A 6 -3.42 -4.01 -11.47
CA VAL A 6 -4.74 -3.66 -10.93
C VAL A 6 -4.59 -2.80 -9.67
N VAL A 7 -3.63 -3.15 -8.81
CA VAL A 7 -3.31 -2.38 -7.60
C VAL A 7 -2.77 -0.99 -7.98
N ILE A 8 -1.85 -0.92 -8.95
CA ILE A 8 -1.28 0.34 -9.46
C ILE A 8 -2.36 1.24 -10.06
N SER A 9 -3.28 0.71 -10.86
CA SER A 9 -4.39 1.48 -11.44
C SER A 9 -5.29 2.10 -10.35
N SER A 10 -5.50 1.38 -9.25
CA SER A 10 -6.26 1.88 -8.11
C SER A 10 -5.50 3.01 -7.40
N ILE A 11 -4.19 2.87 -7.19
CA ILE A 11 -3.34 3.91 -6.60
C ILE A 11 -3.28 5.16 -7.49
N GLU A 12 -3.18 4.98 -8.81
CA GLU A 12 -3.17 6.09 -9.79
C GLU A 12 -4.48 6.89 -9.73
N SER A 13 -5.61 6.21 -9.53
CA SER A 13 -6.90 6.87 -9.36
C SER A 13 -6.94 7.71 -8.08
N LEU A 14 -6.33 7.22 -7.00
CA LEU A 14 -6.21 7.94 -5.72
C LEU A 14 -5.25 9.13 -5.83
N SER A 15 -4.16 9.04 -6.60
CA SER A 15 -3.21 10.16 -6.76
C SER A 15 -3.80 11.34 -7.54
N ARG A 16 -4.92 11.15 -8.25
CA ARG A 16 -5.63 12.22 -8.96
C ARG A 16 -6.63 12.96 -8.07
N LEU A 17 -6.80 12.53 -6.82
CA LEU A 17 -7.67 13.22 -5.87
C LEU A 17 -6.99 14.51 -5.39
N ASP A 18 -7.62 15.65 -5.67
CA ASP A 18 -7.22 16.96 -5.15
C ASP A 18 -7.89 17.21 -3.79
N TYR A 19 -7.39 16.49 -2.78
CA TYR A 19 -7.79 16.69 -1.39
C TYR A 19 -6.56 17.12 -0.58
N PRO A 20 -6.65 18.18 0.23
CA PRO A 20 -5.47 18.76 0.87
C PRO A 20 -4.87 17.90 1.99
N ASN A 21 -5.65 16.97 2.57
CA ASN A 21 -5.26 16.23 3.78
C ASN A 21 -5.61 14.74 3.68
N TYR A 22 -5.02 14.00 2.75
CA TYR A 22 -5.12 12.54 2.73
C TYR A 22 -3.75 11.89 2.62
N GLU A 23 -3.62 10.75 3.30
CA GLU A 23 -2.49 9.84 3.22
C GLU A 23 -2.99 8.50 2.67
N VAL A 24 -2.22 7.91 1.76
CA VAL A 24 -2.51 6.60 1.18
C VAL A 24 -1.43 5.63 1.64
N ILE A 25 -1.84 4.63 2.41
CA ILE A 25 -0.94 3.58 2.91
C ILE A 25 -1.34 2.26 2.26
N VAL A 26 -0.44 1.71 1.46
CA VAL A 26 -0.61 0.42 0.79
C VAL A 26 0.06 -0.65 1.63
N ILE A 27 -0.73 -1.54 2.23
CA ILE A 27 -0.24 -2.63 3.07
C ILE A 27 -0.34 -3.93 2.27
N ASN A 28 0.80 -4.54 1.98
CA ASN A 28 0.87 -5.88 1.41
C ASN A 28 1.15 -6.89 2.52
N SER A 29 0.22 -7.81 2.77
CA SER A 29 0.37 -8.87 3.77
C SER A 29 0.34 -10.25 3.12
N ASN A 30 1.33 -11.10 3.43
CA ASN A 30 1.36 -12.52 3.05
C ASN A 30 1.41 -12.85 1.53
N SER A 31 2.02 -12.00 0.69
CA SER A 31 2.29 -12.37 -0.71
C SER A 31 3.61 -13.14 -0.84
N THR A 32 3.59 -14.33 -1.43
CA THR A 32 4.80 -15.10 -1.80
C THR A 32 5.45 -14.59 -3.10
N ASP A 33 4.75 -13.76 -3.86
CA ASP A 33 5.26 -13.17 -5.12
C ASP A 33 6.02 -11.86 -4.86
N VAL A 34 7.34 -11.99 -4.75
CA VAL A 34 8.28 -10.88 -4.54
C VAL A 34 8.27 -9.89 -5.69
N GLN A 35 8.17 -10.36 -6.94
CA GLN A 35 8.24 -9.47 -8.09
C GLN A 35 6.99 -8.57 -8.14
N ASN A 36 5.83 -9.13 -7.78
CA ASN A 36 4.57 -8.40 -7.75
C ASN A 36 4.61 -7.22 -6.75
N TYR A 37 4.98 -7.47 -5.48
CA TYR A 37 4.97 -6.40 -4.48
C TYR A 37 6.14 -5.41 -4.65
N VAL A 38 7.28 -5.83 -5.20
CA VAL A 38 8.40 -4.92 -5.54
C VAL A 38 7.99 -3.93 -6.63
N GLN A 39 7.19 -4.36 -7.63
CA GLN A 39 6.67 -3.47 -8.65
C GLN A 39 5.75 -2.40 -8.05
N ILE A 40 4.86 -2.80 -7.14
CA ILE A 40 3.95 -1.88 -6.42
C ILE A 40 4.77 -0.89 -5.57
N ALA A 41 5.77 -1.36 -4.82
CA ALA A 41 6.64 -0.53 -4.00
C ALA A 41 7.43 0.51 -4.81
N ARG A 42 7.92 0.13 -6.00
CA ARG A 42 8.61 1.05 -6.91
C ARG A 42 7.69 2.14 -7.43
N TYR A 43 6.46 1.79 -7.78
CA TYR A 43 5.47 2.77 -8.22
C TYR A 43 5.15 3.77 -7.11
N ILE A 44 4.92 3.31 -5.88
CA ILE A 44 4.63 4.19 -4.73
C ILE A 44 5.81 5.14 -4.42
N GLN A 45 7.06 4.68 -4.57
CA GLN A 45 8.25 5.54 -4.42
C GLN A 45 8.32 6.68 -5.45
N SER A 46 7.63 6.56 -6.58
CA SER A 46 7.54 7.65 -7.57
C SER A 46 6.44 8.67 -7.28
N LEU A 47 5.58 8.40 -6.29
CA LEU A 47 4.47 9.28 -5.90
C LEU A 47 4.88 10.28 -4.82
N PRO A 48 4.07 11.32 -4.55
CA PRO A 48 4.36 12.29 -3.50
C PRO A 48 4.40 11.64 -2.11
N SER A 49 5.00 12.33 -1.14
CA SER A 49 5.32 11.80 0.20
C SER A 49 4.12 11.35 1.04
N ASN A 50 2.89 11.65 0.61
CA ASN A 50 1.65 11.17 1.22
C ASN A 50 1.26 9.74 0.77
N PHE A 51 2.02 9.11 -0.14
CA PHE A 51 1.88 7.71 -0.49
C PHE A 51 2.97 6.88 0.18
N ARG A 52 2.56 5.83 0.91
CA ARG A 52 3.48 4.95 1.65
C ARG A 52 3.18 3.49 1.38
N PHE A 53 4.24 2.69 1.31
CA PHE A 53 4.16 1.24 1.12
C PHE A 53 4.68 0.52 2.36
N VAL A 54 3.91 -0.45 2.85
CA VAL A 54 4.29 -1.30 3.98
C VAL A 54 4.13 -2.76 3.55
N HIS A 55 5.23 -3.51 3.61
CA HIS A 55 5.22 -4.96 3.41
C HIS A 55 5.32 -5.67 4.75
N LEU A 56 4.39 -6.59 5.01
CA LEU A 56 4.35 -7.37 6.25
C LEU A 56 4.62 -8.85 5.96
N ASP A 57 5.78 -9.34 6.39
CA ASP A 57 6.29 -10.68 6.08
C ASP A 57 5.68 -11.85 6.90
N LYS A 58 4.67 -11.59 7.72
CA LYS A 58 3.75 -12.58 8.34
C LYS A 58 2.81 -11.82 9.26
N VAL A 59 1.56 -11.63 8.84
CA VAL A 59 0.56 -10.99 9.72
C VAL A 59 -0.22 -12.07 10.46
N HIS A 60 0.10 -12.29 11.74
CA HIS A 60 -0.82 -12.91 12.68
C HIS A 60 -1.90 -11.87 13.02
N GLY A 61 -3.03 -11.89 12.30
CA GLY A 61 -4.19 -11.03 12.62
C GLY A 61 -4.72 -10.26 11.41
N PHE A 62 -5.63 -10.90 10.69
CA PHE A 62 -6.41 -10.34 9.59
C PHE A 62 -7.17 -9.07 10.04
N LYS A 63 -7.11 -8.00 9.22
CA LYS A 63 -7.86 -6.72 9.31
C LYS A 63 -7.70 -5.84 10.57
N ALA A 64 -7.49 -6.38 11.76
CA ALA A 64 -7.32 -5.61 13.00
C ALA A 64 -5.89 -5.04 13.18
N GLY A 65 -4.87 -5.65 12.55
CA GLY A 65 -3.48 -5.20 12.66
C GLY A 65 -3.19 -3.87 11.94
N ALA A 66 -3.80 -3.66 10.76
CA ALA A 66 -3.62 -2.43 9.99
C ALA A 66 -4.19 -1.19 10.70
N LEU A 67 -5.34 -1.35 11.38
CA LEU A 67 -5.94 -0.27 12.17
C LEU A 67 -5.11 0.05 13.43
N ASN A 68 -4.54 -0.97 14.09
CA ASN A 68 -3.73 -0.77 15.29
C ASN A 68 -2.37 -0.12 15.02
N TYR A 69 -1.78 -0.32 13.83
CA TYR A 69 -0.54 0.36 13.43
C TYR A 69 -0.76 1.87 13.25
N LEU A 70 -1.91 2.27 12.70
CA LEU A 70 -2.27 3.69 12.50
C LEU A 70 -2.64 4.42 13.80
N ASN A 71 -2.95 3.69 14.88
CA ASN A 71 -3.40 4.28 16.14
C ASN A 71 -2.27 4.48 17.16
N HIS A 72 -1.02 4.16 16.81
CA HIS A 72 0.16 4.29 17.68
C HIS A 72 1.20 5.32 17.19
N HIS A 73 0.88 6.10 16.16
CA HIS A 73 1.69 7.21 15.63
C HIS A 73 0.85 8.48 15.50
#